data_AF-A0A1M7ZU31-F1
#
_entry.id   AF-A0A1M7ZU31-F1
#
_cell.length_a   1.000
_cell.length_b   1.000
_cell.length_c   1.000
_cell.angle_alpha   90.00
_cell.angle_beta   90.00
_cell.angle_gamma   90.00
#
_symmetry.space_group_name_H-M   'P 1'
#
loop_
_entity.id
_entity.type
_entity.pdbx_description
1 polymer ?
#
loop_
_entity_poly.entity_id
_entity_poly.type
_entity_poly.pdbx_seq_one_letter_code
_entity_poly.pdbx_strand_id
1 'polypeptide(L)'
;MKNFSRLAMLALFIGSGTFVASCSDDDERAPEPVSLYTKLGGTRMVVDPNNTSQMIEQGRLSYRSVVDSTITLIVSDIVVGAEGNLGEHFAPVISEALSGNTTNVAILSDNLTDFFSANTGGGATNTYTGLDMVSAHDPALNPRMGKKSNDAEYDKFIGYVGAAAGLNGVTDPEIINEVVAVLESLRAPIVQE
;
A
#
# COMPACT_ATOMS: atom_id res chain seq x y z
N MET A 1 1.60 -3.25 66.61
CA MET A 1 1.21 -4.59 67.12
C MET A 1 -0.15 -4.90 66.53
N LYS A 2 -0.27 -5.99 65.76
CA LYS A 2 -1.49 -6.37 65.05
C LYS A 2 -2.36 -7.20 66.01
N ASN A 3 -3.56 -6.71 66.30
CA ASN A 3 -4.51 -7.42 67.15
C ASN A 3 -5.64 -7.91 66.26
N PHE A 4 -5.64 -9.22 65.98
CA PHE A 4 -6.80 -9.93 65.45
C PHE A 4 -7.75 -10.22 66.61
N SER A 5 -9.05 -9.99 66.41
CA SER A 5 -10.09 -10.61 67.22
C SER A 5 -11.20 -11.11 66.30
N ARG A 6 -11.48 -12.41 66.39
CA ARG A 6 -12.60 -13.13 65.79
C ARG A 6 -13.65 -13.34 66.86
N LEU A 7 -14.91 -13.06 66.55
CA LEU A 7 -16.17 -13.66 67.04
C LEU A 7 -17.28 -12.64 66.65
N ALA A 8 -18.53 -12.94 66.33
CA ALA A 8 -19.34 -14.08 65.90
C ALA A 8 -20.80 -13.58 66.01
N MET A 9 -21.74 -14.22 65.29
CA MET A 9 -23.20 -14.07 65.32
C MET A 9 -23.79 -12.86 64.56
N LEU A 10 -24.40 -13.03 63.39
CA LEU A 10 -25.69 -13.68 63.06
C LEU A 10 -26.90 -12.75 63.31
N ALA A 11 -27.37 -12.08 62.26
CA ALA A 11 -28.76 -11.63 62.14
C ALA A 11 -29.17 -11.58 60.66
N LEU A 12 -30.24 -12.31 60.38
CA LEU A 12 -30.92 -12.52 59.12
C LEU A 12 -31.62 -11.23 58.66
N PHE A 13 -31.41 -10.80 57.41
CA PHE A 13 -32.39 -10.02 56.68
C PHE A 13 -32.49 -10.52 55.23
N ILE A 14 -33.69 -11.02 54.93
CA ILE A 14 -34.18 -11.35 53.59
C ILE A 14 -34.43 -10.03 52.87
N GLY A 15 -33.83 -9.84 51.70
CA GLY A 15 -34.02 -8.67 50.85
C GLY A 15 -33.73 -9.02 49.39
N SER A 16 -34.75 -8.86 48.56
CA SER A 16 -34.90 -9.37 47.20
C SER A 16 -34.06 -8.64 46.14
N GLY A 17 -33.77 -9.34 45.04
CA GLY A 17 -33.20 -8.80 43.78
C GLY A 17 -31.67 -8.78 43.83
N THR A 18 -30.93 -9.40 42.92
CA THR A 18 -31.11 -9.49 41.47
C THR A 18 -30.58 -10.84 40.97
N PHE A 19 -31.23 -11.38 39.94
CA PHE A 19 -30.55 -12.33 39.08
C PHE A 19 -29.34 -11.62 38.46
N VAL A 20 -28.13 -12.11 38.73
CA VAL A 20 -27.01 -11.91 37.82
C VAL A 20 -27.36 -12.65 36.54
N ALA A 21 -28.04 -11.96 35.63
CA ALA A 21 -27.94 -12.31 34.23
C ALA A 21 -26.46 -12.19 33.87
N SER A 22 -25.85 -13.34 33.56
CA SER A 22 -24.63 -13.41 32.79
C SER A 22 -24.89 -12.66 31.49
N CYS A 23 -24.53 -11.38 31.40
CA CYS A 23 -24.45 -10.68 30.12
C CYS A 23 -23.24 -11.25 29.39
N SER A 24 -23.52 -12.24 28.55
CA SER A 24 -22.68 -12.55 27.40
C SER A 24 -22.80 -11.36 26.45
N ASP A 25 -21.97 -10.34 26.64
CA ASP A 25 -21.74 -9.35 25.59
C ASP A 25 -20.78 -10.01 24.59
N ASP A 26 -21.36 -10.83 23.72
CA ASP A 26 -20.76 -11.15 22.43
C ASP A 26 -20.78 -9.85 21.62
N ASP A 27 -19.75 -9.02 21.83
CA ASP A 27 -19.40 -7.95 20.90
C ASP A 27 -19.07 -8.62 19.57
N GLU A 28 -20.10 -8.83 18.72
CA GLU A 28 -19.94 -9.13 17.31
C GLU A 28 -19.22 -7.94 16.67
N ARG A 29 -17.88 -7.98 16.72
CA ARG A 29 -17.02 -7.07 15.98
C ARG A 29 -17.44 -7.15 14.52
N ALA A 30 -17.95 -6.04 13.99
CA ALA A 30 -18.32 -5.94 12.59
C ALA A 30 -17.16 -6.47 11.72
N PRO A 31 -17.42 -7.26 10.67
CA PRO A 31 -16.37 -7.82 9.86
C PRO A 31 -15.51 -6.69 9.31
N GLU A 32 -14.20 -6.80 9.51
CA GLU A 32 -13.23 -5.82 8.99
C GLU A 32 -13.38 -5.73 7.46
N PRO A 33 -13.30 -4.51 6.88
CA PRO A 33 -13.42 -4.34 5.44
C PRO A 33 -12.34 -5.15 4.72
N VAL A 34 -12.72 -5.78 3.61
CA VAL A 34 -11.80 -6.57 2.79
C VAL A 34 -10.71 -5.65 2.24
N SER A 35 -9.45 -6.02 2.47
CA SER A 35 -8.30 -5.23 2.03
C SER A 35 -8.21 -5.15 0.50
N LEU A 36 -7.61 -4.07 -0.01
CA LEU A 36 -7.38 -3.89 -1.45
C LEU A 36 -6.50 -5.02 -2.02
N TYR A 37 -5.47 -5.45 -1.28
CA TYR A 37 -4.65 -6.60 -1.67
C TYR A 37 -5.48 -7.87 -1.87
N THR A 38 -6.43 -8.13 -0.98
CA THR A 38 -7.36 -9.27 -1.08
C THR A 38 -8.28 -9.14 -2.29
N LYS A 39 -8.83 -7.94 -2.56
CA LYS A 39 -9.68 -7.69 -3.74
C LYS A 39 -8.93 -7.92 -5.05
N LEU A 40 -7.62 -7.65 -5.08
CA LEU A 40 -6.73 -7.88 -6.21
C LEU A 40 -6.27 -9.35 -6.36
N GLY A 41 -6.82 -10.27 -5.56
CA GLY A 41 -6.57 -11.71 -5.60
C GLY A 41 -5.76 -12.25 -4.43
N GLY A 42 -5.25 -11.38 -3.56
CA GLY A 42 -4.63 -11.72 -2.29
C GLY A 42 -3.48 -12.73 -2.41
N THR A 43 -3.37 -13.60 -1.41
CA THR A 43 -2.30 -14.60 -1.27
C THR A 43 -2.49 -15.84 -2.14
N ARG A 44 -3.47 -15.85 -3.05
CA ARG A 44 -3.66 -16.97 -3.98
C ARG A 44 -2.43 -17.09 -4.88
N MET A 45 -1.71 -18.20 -4.78
CA MET A 45 -0.53 -18.43 -5.60
C MET A 45 -0.90 -18.71 -7.06
N VAL A 46 -0.18 -18.08 -7.99
CA VAL A 46 -0.22 -18.32 -9.43
C VAL A 46 1.20 -18.44 -9.98
N VAL A 47 1.34 -19.00 -11.18
CA VAL A 47 2.63 -19.04 -11.87
C VAL A 47 3.08 -17.61 -12.15
N ASP A 48 4.34 -17.29 -11.84
CA ASP A 48 4.90 -16.00 -12.19
C ASP A 48 5.18 -15.95 -13.71
N PRO A 49 4.55 -15.06 -14.49
CA PRO A 49 4.80 -14.95 -15.93
C PRO A 49 6.23 -14.51 -16.26
N ASN A 50 6.90 -13.79 -15.36
CA ASN A 50 8.29 -13.34 -15.53
C ASN A 50 9.30 -14.40 -15.05
N ASN A 51 8.85 -15.40 -14.30
CA ASN A 51 9.66 -16.53 -13.87
C ASN A 51 8.80 -17.78 -13.68
N THR A 52 8.55 -18.52 -14.76
CA THR A 52 7.61 -19.65 -14.76
C THR A 52 8.02 -20.82 -13.86
N SER A 53 9.22 -20.79 -13.26
CA SER A 53 9.68 -21.77 -12.28
C SER A 53 9.30 -21.41 -10.84
N GLN A 54 8.68 -20.25 -10.64
CA GLN A 54 8.25 -19.74 -9.34
C GLN A 54 6.76 -19.44 -9.32
N MET A 55 6.22 -19.46 -8.11
CA MET A 55 4.86 -19.03 -7.84
C MET A 55 4.90 -17.64 -7.21
N ILE A 56 3.89 -16.82 -7.49
CA ILE A 56 3.70 -15.49 -6.93
C ILE A 56 2.26 -15.34 -6.41
N GLU A 57 2.07 -14.56 -5.36
CA GLU A 57 0.73 -14.19 -4.90
C GLU A 57 0.02 -13.35 -5.96
N GLN A 58 -1.25 -13.65 -6.23
CA GLN A 58 -2.04 -12.94 -7.25
C GLN A 58 -2.12 -11.44 -6.96
N GLY A 59 -2.29 -11.04 -5.69
CA GLY A 59 -2.33 -9.62 -5.31
C GLY A 59 -1.03 -8.90 -5.68
N ARG A 60 0.11 -9.52 -5.35
CA ARG A 60 1.45 -9.00 -5.72
C ARG A 60 1.61 -8.91 -7.24
N LEU A 61 1.21 -9.95 -7.97
CA LEU A 61 1.26 -9.95 -9.43
C LEU A 61 0.43 -8.81 -10.02
N SER A 62 -0.79 -8.59 -9.52
CA SER A 62 -1.66 -7.49 -9.95
C SER A 62 -0.99 -6.12 -9.75
N TYR A 63 -0.36 -5.89 -8.60
CA TYR A 63 0.41 -4.66 -8.36
C TYR A 63 1.59 -4.52 -9.32
N ARG A 64 2.40 -5.57 -9.47
CA ARG A 64 3.58 -5.54 -10.35
C ARG A 64 3.19 -5.21 -11.79
N SER A 65 2.13 -5.82 -12.29
CA SER A 65 1.63 -5.58 -13.65
C SER A 65 1.20 -4.13 -13.88
N VAL A 66 0.51 -3.51 -12.91
CA VAL A 66 0.12 -2.10 -12.96
C VAL A 66 1.34 -1.18 -12.85
N VAL A 67 2.28 -1.49 -11.95
CA VAL A 67 3.53 -0.72 -11.78
C VAL A 67 4.37 -0.74 -13.06
N ASP A 68 4.61 -1.91 -13.64
CA ASP A 68 5.39 -2.08 -14.87
C ASP A 68 4.75 -1.31 -16.05
N SER A 69 3.42 -1.36 -16.15
CA SER A 69 2.69 -0.61 -17.17
C SER A 69 2.73 0.89 -16.93
N THR A 70 2.66 1.34 -15.67
CA THR A 70 2.79 2.76 -15.29
C THR A 70 4.16 3.30 -15.69
N ILE A 71 5.24 2.57 -15.38
CA ILE A 71 6.60 2.91 -15.79
C ILE A 71 6.69 3.02 -17.33
N THR A 72 6.10 2.06 -18.04
CA THR A 72 6.08 2.06 -19.51
C THR A 72 5.37 3.29 -20.08
N LEU A 73 4.22 3.67 -19.52
CA LEU A 73 3.48 4.86 -19.95
C LEU A 73 4.27 6.16 -19.69
N ILE A 74 4.88 6.29 -18.51
CA ILE A 74 5.74 7.44 -18.18
C ILE A 74 6.90 7.53 -19.17
N VAL A 75 7.61 6.44 -19.41
CA VAL A 75 8.75 6.39 -20.35
C VAL A 75 8.30 6.71 -21.77
N SER A 76 7.14 6.21 -22.21
CA SER A 76 6.58 6.53 -23.52
C SER A 76 6.37 8.03 -23.69
N ASP A 77 5.76 8.69 -22.71
CA ASP A 77 5.51 10.14 -22.75
C ASP A 77 6.81 10.95 -22.76
N ILE A 78 7.83 10.50 -22.04
CA ILE A 78 9.16 11.11 -22.08
C ILE A 78 9.78 10.99 -23.48
N VAL A 79 9.73 9.80 -24.08
CA VAL A 79 10.34 9.53 -25.40
C VAL A 79 9.69 10.37 -26.51
N VAL A 80 8.37 10.57 -26.46
CA VAL A 80 7.67 11.41 -27.44
C VAL A 80 7.71 12.90 -27.11
N GLY A 81 8.34 13.28 -25.98
CA GLY A 81 8.43 14.67 -25.54
C GLY A 81 7.07 15.28 -25.18
N ALA A 82 6.17 14.49 -24.61
CA ALA A 82 4.84 14.96 -24.20
C ALA A 82 4.97 16.13 -23.21
N GLU A 83 4.11 17.14 -23.36
CA GLU A 83 4.13 18.32 -22.49
C GLU A 83 3.90 17.93 -21.02
N GLY A 84 4.74 18.46 -20.13
CA GLY A 84 4.68 18.19 -18.69
C GLY A 84 4.91 16.71 -18.34
N ASN A 85 5.64 15.93 -19.15
CA ASN A 85 6.02 14.57 -18.78
C ASN A 85 6.87 14.55 -17.50
N LEU A 86 6.99 13.39 -16.86
CA LEU A 86 7.69 13.26 -15.57
C LEU A 86 9.20 13.02 -15.71
N GLY A 87 9.81 13.32 -16.86
CA GLY A 87 11.20 12.99 -17.17
C GLY A 87 12.21 13.58 -16.20
N GLU A 88 11.98 14.80 -15.70
CA GLU A 88 12.87 15.45 -14.74
C GLU A 88 12.94 14.71 -13.40
N HIS A 89 11.85 14.08 -12.96
CA HIS A 89 11.83 13.31 -11.70
C HIS A 89 12.65 12.03 -11.80
N PHE A 90 12.65 11.38 -12.97
CA PHE A 90 13.26 10.08 -13.19
C PHE A 90 14.58 10.13 -13.96
N ALA A 91 15.17 11.33 -14.14
CA ALA A 91 16.33 11.54 -15.01
C ALA A 91 17.50 10.55 -14.79
N PRO A 92 17.90 10.20 -13.55
CA PRO A 92 18.95 9.19 -13.33
C PRO A 92 18.58 7.80 -13.85
N VAL A 93 17.36 7.32 -13.53
CA VAL A 93 16.88 6.00 -13.94
C VAL A 93 16.71 5.92 -15.46
N ILE A 94 16.19 6.98 -16.09
CA ILE A 94 15.99 7.04 -17.54
C ILE A 94 17.34 7.01 -18.26
N SER A 95 18.31 7.81 -17.82
CA SER A 95 19.65 7.86 -18.42
C SER A 95 20.31 6.48 -18.43
N GLU A 96 20.20 5.75 -17.32
CA GLU A 96 20.72 4.39 -17.20
C GLU A 96 19.98 3.41 -18.12
N ALA A 97 18.65 3.47 -18.16
CA ALA A 97 17.86 2.61 -19.03
C ALA A 97 18.20 2.83 -20.51
N LEU A 98 18.34 4.09 -20.95
CA LEU A 98 18.75 4.45 -22.31
C LEU A 98 20.20 4.03 -22.63
N SER A 99 21.05 3.90 -21.62
CA SER A 99 22.40 3.32 -21.75
C SER A 99 22.41 1.77 -21.80
N GLY A 100 21.24 1.13 -21.71
CA GLY A 100 21.09 -0.32 -21.70
C GLY A 100 21.13 -0.97 -20.31
N ASN A 101 21.22 -0.18 -19.23
CA ASN A 101 21.19 -0.68 -17.86
C ASN A 101 19.78 -0.60 -17.27
N THR A 102 19.05 -1.71 -17.30
CA THR A 102 17.67 -1.80 -16.79
C THR A 102 17.58 -2.21 -15.32
N THR A 103 18.71 -2.43 -14.64
CA THR A 103 18.74 -2.90 -13.25
C THR A 103 17.96 -1.99 -12.31
N ASN A 104 18.14 -0.68 -12.43
CA ASN A 104 17.47 0.28 -11.56
C ASN A 104 16.00 0.50 -11.92
N VAL A 105 15.58 0.19 -13.15
CA VAL A 105 14.17 0.14 -13.52
C VAL A 105 13.50 -1.06 -12.83
N ALA A 106 14.16 -2.22 -12.84
CA ALA A 106 13.67 -3.41 -12.13
C ALA A 106 13.58 -3.18 -10.62
N ILE A 107 14.59 -2.55 -10.01
CA ILE A 107 14.57 -2.17 -8.59
C ILE A 107 13.44 -1.18 -8.27
N LEU A 108 13.18 -0.21 -9.15
CA LEU A 108 12.05 0.72 -8.98
C LEU A 108 10.71 -0.03 -9.00
N SER A 109 10.51 -0.91 -9.98
CA SER A 109 9.29 -1.72 -10.07
C SER A 109 9.09 -2.61 -8.84
N ASP A 110 10.13 -3.30 -8.39
CA ASP A 110 10.07 -4.19 -7.23
C ASP A 110 9.76 -3.42 -5.94
N ASN A 111 10.43 -2.29 -5.70
CA ASN A 111 10.17 -1.43 -4.53
C ASN A 111 8.73 -0.90 -4.49
N LEU A 112 8.19 -0.45 -5.63
CA LEU A 112 6.80 0.02 -5.69
C LEU A 112 5.82 -1.14 -5.47
N THR A 113 6.10 -2.31 -6.06
CA THR A 113 5.30 -3.52 -5.87
C THR A 113 5.30 -3.94 -4.40
N ASP A 114 6.45 -3.93 -3.74
CA ASP A 114 6.59 -4.21 -2.30
C ASP A 114 5.83 -3.21 -1.45
N PHE A 115 6.00 -1.92 -1.74
CA PHE A 115 5.33 -0.85 -1.02
C PHE A 115 3.82 -1.03 -1.05
N PHE A 116 3.21 -1.15 -2.23
CA PHE A 116 1.76 -1.29 -2.32
C PHE A 116 1.28 -2.64 -1.78
N SER A 117 1.97 -3.75 -2.07
CA SER A 117 1.57 -5.07 -1.56
C SER A 117 1.57 -5.10 -0.03
N ALA A 118 2.63 -4.59 0.60
CA ALA A 118 2.76 -4.58 2.06
C ALA A 118 1.72 -3.67 2.74
N ASN A 119 1.47 -2.48 2.19
CA ASN A 119 0.67 -1.44 2.85
C ASN A 119 -0.83 -1.51 2.54
N THR A 120 -1.28 -2.42 1.67
CA THR A 120 -2.69 -2.54 1.27
C THR A 120 -3.34 -3.87 1.69
N GLY A 121 -2.70 -4.59 2.62
CA GLY A 121 -3.22 -5.83 3.22
C GLY A 121 -2.38 -7.08 2.99
N GLY A 122 -1.30 -7.00 2.21
CA GLY A 122 -0.37 -8.11 1.95
C GLY A 122 0.86 -8.16 2.88
N GLY A 123 0.90 -7.34 3.93
CA GLY A 123 2.06 -7.19 4.82
C GLY A 123 2.50 -8.43 5.61
N ALA A 124 1.69 -9.50 5.61
CA ALA A 124 2.08 -10.77 6.24
C ALA A 124 3.17 -11.51 5.43
N THR A 125 3.25 -11.26 4.12
CA THR A 125 4.16 -11.96 3.19
C THR A 125 4.97 -11.02 2.31
N ASN A 126 4.62 -9.73 2.29
CA ASN A 126 5.31 -8.69 1.53
C ASN A 126 5.91 -7.66 2.49
N THR A 127 7.14 -7.24 2.25
CA THR A 127 7.84 -6.24 3.08
C THR A 127 8.40 -5.15 2.20
N TYR A 128 8.15 -3.89 2.55
CA TYR A 128 8.84 -2.75 1.97
C TYR A 128 10.01 -2.34 2.87
N THR A 129 11.22 -2.27 2.29
CA THR A 129 12.44 -1.88 2.99
C THR A 129 13.09 -0.62 2.44
N GLY A 130 12.41 0.09 1.54
CA GLY A 130 12.90 1.33 0.96
C GLY A 130 12.81 2.52 1.93
N LEU A 131 13.17 3.69 1.42
CA LEU A 131 13.05 4.96 2.14
C LEU A 131 11.58 5.26 2.48
N ASP A 132 11.34 5.97 3.59
CA ASP A 132 10.01 6.53 3.83
C ASP A 132 9.62 7.49 2.69
N MET A 133 8.32 7.72 2.51
CA MET A 133 7.83 8.48 1.35
C MET A 133 8.35 9.93 1.29
N VAL A 134 8.69 10.55 2.43
CA VAL A 134 9.28 11.90 2.43
C VAL A 134 10.71 11.83 1.89
N SER A 135 11.53 10.96 2.50
CA SER A 135 12.94 10.79 2.09
C SER A 135 13.07 10.29 0.66
N ALA A 136 12.17 9.42 0.20
CA ALA A 136 12.18 8.87 -1.15
C ALA A 136 11.94 9.92 -2.23
N HIS A 137 11.18 10.98 -1.93
CA HIS A 137 10.77 12.02 -2.88
C HIS A 137 11.46 13.37 -2.66
N ASP A 138 12.42 13.45 -1.72
CA ASP A 138 13.29 14.61 -1.54
C ASP A 138 14.63 14.41 -2.26
N PRO A 139 14.95 15.19 -3.32
CA PRO A 139 16.24 15.12 -4.03
C PRO A 139 17.46 15.35 -3.14
N ALA A 140 17.31 16.03 -1.98
CA ALA A 140 18.40 16.23 -1.03
C ALA A 140 18.76 14.96 -0.24
N LEU A 141 17.81 14.03 -0.10
CA LEU A 141 17.96 12.78 0.65
C LEU A 141 18.07 11.56 -0.27
N ASN A 142 17.42 11.61 -1.44
CA ASN A 142 17.44 10.58 -2.46
C ASN A 142 17.99 11.14 -3.79
N PRO A 143 19.27 10.90 -4.11
CA PRO A 143 19.87 11.39 -5.37
C PRO A 143 19.29 10.72 -6.63
N ARG A 144 18.41 9.72 -6.48
CA ARG A 144 17.67 9.10 -7.59
C ARG A 144 16.45 9.93 -8.00
N MET A 145 15.99 10.84 -7.15
CA MET A 145 14.91 11.77 -7.43
C MET A 145 15.49 13.05 -8.02
N GLY A 146 15.13 13.36 -9.28
CA GLY A 146 15.74 14.49 -9.99
C GLY A 146 15.25 15.88 -9.55
N LYS A 147 13.99 15.98 -9.09
CA LYS A 147 13.40 17.19 -8.51
C LYS A 147 12.26 16.85 -7.56
N LYS A 148 11.85 17.81 -6.71
CA LYS A 148 10.64 17.69 -5.88
C LYS A 148 9.39 17.64 -6.76
N SER A 149 8.35 16.98 -6.28
CA SER A 149 7.05 16.92 -6.96
C SER A 149 6.11 18.00 -6.46
N ASN A 150 5.33 18.59 -7.37
CA ASN A 150 4.15 19.41 -7.06
C ASN A 150 2.83 18.65 -7.28
N ASP A 151 1.71 19.29 -6.96
CA ASP A 151 0.38 18.68 -7.09
C ASP A 151 0.04 18.26 -8.53
N ALA A 152 0.36 19.08 -9.53
CA ALA A 152 0.02 18.80 -10.91
C ALA A 152 0.79 17.58 -11.46
N GLU A 153 2.06 17.44 -11.07
CA GLU A 153 2.88 16.28 -11.39
C GLU A 153 2.36 15.01 -10.70
N TYR A 154 1.89 15.13 -9.45
CA TYR A 154 1.30 14.00 -8.73
C TYR A 154 -0.06 13.57 -9.31
N ASP A 155 -0.91 14.52 -9.70
CA ASP A 155 -2.17 14.25 -10.42
C ASP A 155 -1.90 13.51 -11.73
N LYS A 156 -0.86 13.93 -12.45
CA LYS A 156 -0.43 13.26 -13.68
C LYS A 156 0.05 11.84 -13.42
N PHE A 157 0.81 11.61 -12.34
CA PHE A 157 1.19 10.28 -11.90
C PHE A 157 -0.03 9.39 -11.60
N ILE A 158 -1.00 9.89 -10.84
CA ILE A 158 -2.26 9.16 -10.57
C ILE A 158 -2.97 8.81 -11.88
N GLY A 159 -2.99 9.73 -12.85
CA GLY A 159 -3.52 9.49 -14.20
C GLY A 159 -2.85 8.31 -14.91
N TYR A 160 -1.52 8.20 -14.87
CA TYR A 160 -0.80 7.05 -15.43
C TYR A 160 -1.16 5.75 -14.71
N VAL A 161 -1.27 5.76 -13.38
CA VAL A 161 -1.67 4.57 -12.61
C VAL A 161 -3.08 4.11 -12.99
N GLY A 162 -4.03 5.04 -13.16
CA GLY A 162 -5.38 4.73 -13.62
C GLY A 162 -5.41 4.10 -15.02
N ALA A 163 -4.65 4.67 -15.97
CA ALA A 163 -4.52 4.11 -17.31
C ALA A 163 -3.88 2.70 -17.29
N ALA A 164 -2.81 2.53 -16.50
CA ALA A 164 -2.15 1.24 -16.32
C ALA A 164 -3.06 0.20 -15.66
N ALA A 165 -3.88 0.58 -14.67
CA ALA A 165 -4.88 -0.29 -14.06
C ALA A 165 -5.86 -0.83 -15.10
N GLY A 166 -6.38 0.03 -15.97
CA GLY A 166 -7.25 -0.35 -17.08
C GLY A 166 -6.58 -1.32 -18.07
N LEU A 167 -5.32 -1.07 -18.44
CA LEU A 167 -4.54 -1.96 -19.32
C LEU A 167 -4.35 -3.37 -18.72
N ASN A 168 -4.35 -3.49 -17.41
CA ASN A 168 -4.18 -4.76 -16.69
C ASN A 168 -5.51 -5.36 -16.22
N GLY A 169 -6.65 -4.88 -16.73
CA GLY A 169 -7.97 -5.44 -16.46
C GLY A 169 -8.58 -5.05 -15.12
N VAL A 170 -7.94 -4.16 -14.36
CA VAL A 170 -8.52 -3.58 -13.14
C VAL A 170 -9.50 -2.49 -13.58
N THR A 171 -10.75 -2.90 -13.78
CA THR A 171 -11.82 -2.07 -14.37
C THR A 171 -12.99 -1.83 -13.42
N ASP A 172 -12.98 -2.47 -12.25
CA ASP A 172 -13.99 -2.26 -11.21
C ASP A 172 -13.85 -0.84 -10.63
N PRO A 173 -14.89 0.02 -10.76
CA PRO A 173 -14.84 1.38 -10.25
C PRO A 173 -14.59 1.48 -8.74
N GLU A 174 -15.08 0.53 -7.95
CA GLU A 174 -14.85 0.54 -6.49
C GLU A 174 -13.37 0.31 -6.17
N ILE A 175 -12.75 -0.66 -6.85
CA ILE A 175 -11.32 -0.94 -6.71
C ILE A 175 -10.48 0.25 -7.18
N ILE A 176 -10.84 0.87 -8.31
CA ILE A 176 -10.14 2.05 -8.83
C ILE A 176 -10.23 3.22 -7.83
N ASN A 177 -11.41 3.47 -7.25
CA ASN A 177 -11.59 4.52 -6.25
C ASN A 177 -10.75 4.26 -4.98
N GLU A 178 -10.63 3.01 -4.55
CA GLU A 178 -9.76 2.64 -3.43
C GLU A 178 -8.28 2.81 -3.77
N VAL A 179 -7.85 2.47 -4.98
CA VAL A 179 -6.48 2.75 -5.45
C VAL A 179 -6.19 4.25 -5.42
N VAL A 180 -7.10 5.07 -5.95
CA VAL A 180 -6.96 6.54 -5.91
C VAL A 180 -6.90 7.04 -4.48
N ALA A 181 -7.75 6.53 -3.57
CA ALA A 181 -7.71 6.91 -2.16
C ALA A 181 -6.38 6.56 -1.47
N VAL A 182 -5.79 5.40 -1.80
CA VAL A 182 -4.46 5.01 -1.32
C VAL A 182 -3.41 5.99 -1.83
N LEU A 183 -3.42 6.34 -3.12
CA LEU A 183 -2.48 7.31 -3.68
C LEU A 183 -2.66 8.69 -3.02
N GLU A 184 -3.89 9.18 -2.90
CA GLU A 184 -4.17 10.46 -2.26
C GLU A 184 -3.70 10.51 -0.79
N SER A 185 -3.75 9.38 -0.06
CA SER A 185 -3.20 9.31 1.30
C SER A 185 -1.68 9.56 1.37
N LEU A 186 -0.97 9.38 0.25
CA LEU A 186 0.47 9.58 0.11
C LEU A 186 0.83 10.95 -0.45
N ARG A 187 -0.15 11.79 -0.81
CA ARG A 187 0.12 13.10 -1.42
C ARG A 187 1.00 13.97 -0.53
N ALA A 188 0.65 14.10 0.75
CA ALA A 188 1.36 14.99 1.68
C ALA A 188 2.87 14.68 1.83
N PRO A 189 3.32 13.42 1.96
CA PRO A 189 4.76 13.14 1.99
C PRO A 189 5.46 13.22 0.62
N ILE A 190 4.74 13.09 -0.49
CA ILE A 190 5.32 13.05 -1.85
C ILE A 190 5.39 14.44 -2.50
N VAL A 191 4.36 15.26 -2.34
CA VAL A 191 4.28 16.62 -2.87
C VAL A 191 5.01 17.56 -1.91
N GLN A 192 6.15 18.09 -2.35
CA GLN A 192 7.10 18.83 -1.52
C GLN A 192 7.45 20.21 -2.07
N GLU A 193 6.76 20.65 -3.12
CA GLU A 193 6.87 21.96 -3.77
C GLU A 193 5.54 22.71 -3.72
#